data_AF-A0A7K0RIX0-F1
#
_entry.id   AF-A0A7K0RIX0-F1
#
_cell.length_a   1.000
_cell.length_b   1.000
_cell.length_c   1.000
_cell.angle_alpha   90.00
_cell.angle_beta   90.00
_cell.angle_gamma   90.00
#
_symmetry.space_group_name_H-M   'P 1'
#
loop_
_entity.id
_entity.type
_entity.pdbx_description
1 polymer ?
#
loop_
_entity_poly.entity_id
_entity_poly.type
_entity_poly.pdbx_seq_one_letter_code
_entity_poly.pdbx_strand_id
1 'polypeptide(L)'
;MPFGYQVKPGVSATSRACRAVMQANEQSHELGEAALSALQFLQFTTAEMLQDPAAIAAALNEVDGLDGDAIVSLLDDADVLERYELQRTRARQAAGGPTEAQGKSASSDGPVRFTAPSLIFTAPDDRSLEAGGFQPIEAYDVVLANLDPALSRRPAAESASDVLGYFSQPLTTAEVAAVMAQPNQPVSRDAALAELNDLALSGQAAREPLGDDALWRAV
;
A
#
# COMPACT_ATOMS: atom_id res chain seq x y z
N MET A 1 8.66 -0.81 6.00
CA MET A 1 7.69 0.17 6.53
C MET A 1 8.21 0.67 7.86
N PRO A 2 8.31 1.99 8.07
CA PRO A 2 8.75 2.59 9.33
C PRO A 2 7.75 2.33 10.45
N PHE A 3 8.23 2.25 11.69
CA PHE A 3 7.40 2.08 12.89
C PHE A 3 7.71 3.13 13.95
N GLY A 4 6.65 3.61 14.60
CA GLY A 4 6.73 4.41 15.81
C GLY A 4 6.71 3.52 17.06
N TYR A 5 7.28 4.03 18.14
CA TYR A 5 7.30 3.33 19.43
C TYR A 5 6.22 3.81 20.40
N GLN A 6 5.35 4.73 19.96
CA GLN A 6 4.29 5.28 20.82
C GLN A 6 3.19 4.23 21.05
N VAL A 7 2.67 4.19 22.27
CA VAL A 7 1.54 3.33 22.62
C VAL A 7 0.25 3.99 22.16
N LYS A 8 -0.52 3.30 21.31
CA LYS A 8 -1.87 3.74 20.92
C LYS A 8 -2.88 3.54 22.05
N PRO A 9 -3.93 4.37 22.13
CA PRO A 9 -4.98 4.22 23.14
C PRO A 9 -5.83 2.95 22.97
N GLY A 10 -5.77 2.30 21.79
CA GLY A 10 -6.46 1.03 21.53
C GLY A 10 -6.23 0.53 20.12
N VAL A 11 -7.02 -0.48 19.71
CA VAL A 11 -7.02 -0.99 18.33
C VAL A 11 -7.83 -0.05 17.45
N SER A 12 -7.23 0.40 16.33
CA SER A 12 -7.91 1.28 15.37
C SER A 12 -9.06 0.58 14.66
N ALA A 13 -10.21 1.24 14.59
CA ALA A 13 -11.25 0.87 13.63
C ALA A 13 -10.89 1.48 12.27
N THR A 14 -10.96 0.69 11.21
CA THR A 14 -10.41 1.08 9.90
C THR A 14 -11.47 1.50 8.88
N SER A 15 -12.76 1.39 9.19
CA SER A 15 -13.83 1.61 8.19
C SER A 15 -13.84 3.03 7.60
N ARG A 16 -13.49 4.06 8.40
CA ARG A 16 -13.37 5.45 7.90
C ARG A 16 -12.15 5.62 7.01
N ALA A 17 -10.98 5.14 7.45
CA ALA A 17 -9.78 5.13 6.63
C ALA A 17 -9.98 4.38 5.29
N CYS A 18 -10.64 3.22 5.28
CA CYS A 18 -10.95 2.50 4.04
C CYS A 18 -11.82 3.32 3.08
N ARG A 19 -12.82 4.05 3.60
CA ARG A 19 -13.66 4.96 2.80
C ARG A 19 -12.87 6.16 2.28
N ALA A 20 -11.93 6.68 3.06
CA ALA A 20 -11.08 7.79 2.65
C ALA A 20 -10.15 7.38 1.47
N VAL A 21 -9.51 6.21 1.55
CA VAL A 21 -8.73 5.64 0.43
C VAL A 21 -9.62 5.45 -0.80
N MET A 22 -10.83 4.92 -0.61
CA MET A 22 -11.79 4.74 -1.70
C MET A 22 -12.13 6.08 -2.36
N GLN A 23 -12.42 7.13 -1.59
CA GLN A 23 -12.71 8.46 -2.14
C GLN A 23 -11.51 9.07 -2.89
N ALA A 24 -10.28 8.93 -2.36
CA ALA A 24 -9.09 9.38 -3.06
C ALA A 24 -8.89 8.62 -4.39
N ASN A 25 -9.16 7.32 -4.41
CA ASN A 25 -9.03 6.48 -5.61
C ASN A 25 -10.03 6.83 -6.72
N GLU A 26 -11.17 7.48 -6.39
CA GLU A 26 -12.11 7.99 -7.39
C GLU A 26 -11.59 9.21 -8.13
N GLN A 27 -10.65 9.95 -7.52
CA GLN A 27 -9.99 11.08 -8.16
C GLN A 27 -8.91 10.59 -9.13
N SER A 28 -8.06 9.68 -8.67
CA SER A 28 -7.16 8.90 -9.51
C SER A 28 -6.62 7.69 -8.74
N HIS A 29 -6.18 6.65 -9.45
CA HIS A 29 -5.58 5.48 -8.79
C HIS A 29 -4.33 5.86 -7.98
N GLU A 30 -3.47 6.72 -8.54
CA GLU A 30 -2.25 7.21 -7.89
C GLU A 30 -2.56 7.94 -6.57
N LEU A 31 -3.61 8.76 -6.53
CA LEU A 31 -4.07 9.43 -5.31
C LEU A 31 -4.64 8.44 -4.29
N GLY A 32 -5.30 7.37 -4.76
CA GLY A 32 -5.72 6.25 -3.91
C GLY A 32 -4.54 5.55 -3.23
N GLU A 33 -3.47 5.27 -3.98
CA GLU A 33 -2.24 4.68 -3.44
C GLU A 33 -1.54 5.62 -2.45
N ALA A 34 -1.44 6.91 -2.79
CA ALA A 34 -0.85 7.91 -1.91
C ALA A 34 -1.64 8.06 -0.60
N ALA A 35 -2.97 8.11 -0.67
CA ALA A 35 -3.84 8.12 0.51
C ALA A 35 -3.67 6.87 1.38
N LEU A 36 -3.55 5.68 0.75
CA LEU A 36 -3.30 4.43 1.47
C LEU A 36 -1.98 4.49 2.23
N SER A 37 -0.89 4.93 1.58
CA SER A 37 0.42 5.07 2.21
C SER A 37 0.41 6.08 3.37
N ALA A 38 -0.20 7.25 3.17
CA ALA A 38 -0.34 8.26 4.22
C ALA A 38 -1.08 7.72 5.46
N LEU A 39 -2.17 6.97 5.26
CA LEU A 39 -2.93 6.37 6.35
C LEU A 39 -2.21 5.16 6.98
N GLN A 40 -1.38 4.43 6.23
CA GLN A 40 -0.47 3.46 6.81
C GLN A 40 0.55 4.15 7.73
N PHE A 41 1.15 5.26 7.32
CA PHE A 41 2.07 6.00 8.18
C PHE A 41 1.36 6.54 9.42
N LEU A 42 0.17 7.13 9.29
CA LEU A 42 -0.67 7.51 10.44
C LEU A 42 -0.86 6.33 11.42
N GLN A 43 -1.16 5.14 10.89
CA GLN A 43 -1.36 3.95 11.71
C GLN A 43 -0.08 3.43 12.36
N PHE A 44 1.05 3.43 11.67
CA PHE A 44 2.23 2.70 12.12
C PHE A 44 3.30 3.57 12.78
N THR A 45 3.27 4.89 12.59
CA THR A 45 4.33 5.80 13.04
C THR A 45 3.86 6.84 14.06
N THR A 46 2.56 6.86 14.37
CA THR A 46 1.95 7.81 15.31
C THR A 46 1.06 7.11 16.35
N ALA A 47 0.64 7.84 17.39
CA ALA A 47 -0.36 7.37 18.35
C ALA A 47 -1.82 7.62 17.90
N GLU A 48 -2.03 8.23 16.73
CA GLU A 48 -3.35 8.63 16.22
C GLU A 48 -4.19 7.43 15.77
N MET A 49 -5.50 7.63 15.63
CA MET A 49 -6.46 6.56 15.39
C MET A 49 -7.16 6.68 14.04
N LEU A 50 -7.24 5.58 13.27
CA LEU A 50 -7.85 5.56 11.93
C LEU A 50 -9.37 5.75 11.89
N GLN A 51 -10.02 5.94 13.03
CA GLN A 51 -11.43 6.33 13.13
C GLN A 51 -11.63 7.82 13.45
N ASP A 52 -10.56 8.54 13.78
CA ASP A 52 -10.60 9.97 14.06
C ASP A 52 -10.60 10.76 12.73
N PRO A 53 -11.69 11.48 12.40
CA PRO A 53 -11.75 12.27 11.17
C PRO A 53 -10.67 13.35 11.08
N ALA A 54 -10.28 13.97 12.21
CA ALA A 54 -9.27 15.02 12.19
C ALA A 54 -7.88 14.45 11.87
N ALA A 55 -7.56 13.28 12.42
CA ALA A 55 -6.30 12.59 12.14
C ALA A 55 -6.21 12.12 10.67
N ILE A 56 -7.32 11.61 10.13
CA ILE A 56 -7.41 11.24 8.71
C ILE A 56 -7.20 12.47 7.83
N ALA A 57 -7.92 13.57 8.08
CA ALA A 57 -7.81 14.79 7.28
C ALA A 57 -6.38 15.34 7.31
N ALA A 58 -5.77 15.42 8.49
CA ALA A 58 -4.39 15.87 8.65
C ALA A 58 -3.41 15.02 7.84
N ALA A 59 -3.49 13.68 7.92
CA ALA A 59 -2.61 12.80 7.18
C ALA A 59 -2.79 12.92 5.65
N LEU A 60 -4.02 13.12 5.17
CA LEU A 60 -4.30 13.28 3.74
C LEU A 60 -3.88 14.66 3.21
N ASN A 61 -3.93 15.70 4.03
CA ASN A 61 -3.50 17.06 3.65
C ASN A 61 -1.98 17.17 3.44
N GLU A 62 -1.18 16.21 3.91
CA GLU A 62 0.26 16.12 3.62
C GLU A 62 0.54 15.52 2.22
N VAL A 63 -0.48 14.98 1.54
CA VAL A 63 -0.34 14.39 0.21
C VAL A 63 -0.63 15.44 -0.86
N ASP A 64 0.36 15.72 -1.70
CA ASP A 64 0.22 16.61 -2.85
C ASP A 64 -0.97 16.16 -3.74
N GLY A 65 -1.97 17.04 -3.88
CA GLY A 65 -3.15 16.81 -4.72
C GLY A 65 -4.38 16.28 -3.99
N LEU A 66 -4.32 16.03 -2.68
CA LEU A 66 -5.49 15.68 -1.87
C LEU A 66 -6.01 16.88 -1.06
N ASP A 67 -7.34 16.94 -0.91
CA ASP A 67 -8.03 17.76 0.09
C ASP A 67 -8.63 16.81 1.12
N GLY A 68 -7.91 16.61 2.22
CA GLY A 68 -8.28 15.69 3.28
C GLY A 68 -9.56 16.09 4.00
N ASP A 69 -9.80 17.38 4.18
CA ASP A 69 -11.02 17.91 4.81
C ASP A 69 -12.24 17.64 3.92
N ALA A 70 -12.13 17.89 2.61
CA ALA A 70 -13.18 17.57 1.65
C ALA A 70 -13.49 16.06 1.64
N ILE A 71 -12.47 15.20 1.59
CA ILE A 71 -12.65 13.74 1.64
C ILE A 71 -13.36 13.31 2.92
N VAL A 72 -12.92 13.80 4.08
CA VAL A 72 -13.49 13.44 5.38
C VAL A 72 -14.95 13.87 5.49
N SER A 73 -15.32 15.02 4.91
CA SER A 73 -16.70 15.52 4.93
C SER A 73 -17.71 14.60 4.24
N LEU A 74 -17.26 13.76 3.30
CA LEU A 74 -18.10 12.86 2.49
C LEU A 74 -18.21 11.44 3.05
N LEU A 75 -17.39 11.06 4.05
CA LEU A 75 -17.20 9.64 4.40
C LEU A 75 -18.49 8.92 4.86
N ASP A 76 -19.41 9.67 5.45
CA ASP A 76 -20.67 9.15 5.99
C ASP A 76 -21.86 9.39 5.03
N ASP A 77 -21.61 9.90 3.81
CA ASP A 77 -22.63 10.04 2.77
C ASP A 77 -23.13 8.67 2.28
N ALA A 78 -24.42 8.62 1.89
CA ALA A 78 -25.09 7.37 1.58
C ALA A 78 -24.47 6.61 0.39
N ASP A 79 -24.02 7.34 -0.64
CA ASP A 79 -23.37 6.75 -1.83
C ASP A 79 -21.98 6.19 -1.50
N VAL A 80 -21.24 6.84 -0.58
CA VAL A 80 -19.95 6.37 -0.09
C VAL A 80 -20.11 5.09 0.72
N LEU A 81 -21.12 5.05 1.60
CA LEU A 81 -21.45 3.86 2.37
C LEU A 81 -21.88 2.69 1.48
N GLU A 82 -22.70 2.93 0.45
CA GLU A 82 -23.13 1.90 -0.50
C GLU A 82 -21.94 1.30 -1.27
N ARG A 83 -21.04 2.15 -1.79
CA ARG A 83 -19.82 1.69 -2.48
C ARG A 83 -18.91 0.90 -1.56
N TYR A 84 -18.75 1.34 -0.31
CA TYR A 84 -17.97 0.62 0.70
C TYR A 84 -18.56 -0.76 0.98
N GLU A 85 -19.88 -0.88 1.15
CA GLU A 85 -20.52 -2.19 1.38
C GLU A 85 -20.41 -3.12 0.17
N LEU A 86 -20.41 -2.58 -1.07
CA LEU A 86 -20.13 -3.36 -2.27
C LEU A 86 -18.70 -3.95 -2.25
N GLN A 87 -17.69 -3.14 -1.95
CA GLN A 87 -16.30 -3.62 -1.83
C GLN A 87 -16.14 -4.62 -0.68
N ARG A 88 -16.79 -4.34 0.45
CA ARG A 88 -16.85 -5.22 1.62
C ARG A 88 -17.48 -6.58 1.26
N THR A 89 -18.51 -6.58 0.43
CA THR A 89 -19.16 -7.79 -0.06
C THR A 89 -18.23 -8.59 -0.97
N ARG A 90 -17.54 -7.93 -1.91
CA ARG A 90 -16.54 -8.57 -2.78
C ARG A 90 -15.42 -9.26 -2.00
N ALA A 91 -14.95 -8.63 -0.93
CA ALA A 91 -13.93 -9.22 -0.06
C ALA A 91 -14.37 -10.54 0.62
N ARG A 92 -15.68 -10.82 0.69
CA ARG A 92 -16.32 -11.99 1.32
C ARG A 92 -16.64 -13.12 0.33
N GLN A 93 -15.92 -13.19 -0.79
CA GLN A 93 -16.17 -14.15 -1.87
C GLN A 93 -15.03 -15.17 -2.03
N ALA A 94 -14.29 -15.46 -0.97
CA ALA A 94 -13.14 -16.38 -1.02
C ALA A 94 -13.51 -17.88 -0.93
N ALA A 95 -14.79 -18.18 -0.67
CA ALA A 95 -15.27 -19.54 -0.50
C ALA A 95 -15.05 -20.39 -1.76
N GLY A 96 -14.52 -21.60 -1.59
CA GLY A 96 -14.20 -22.55 -2.66
C GLY A 96 -12.97 -22.16 -3.50
N GLY A 97 -12.30 -21.06 -3.18
CA GLY A 97 -11.16 -20.52 -3.95
C GLY A 97 -9.80 -21.02 -3.47
N PRO A 98 -8.73 -20.79 -4.27
CA PRO A 98 -7.34 -21.08 -3.88
C PRO A 98 -6.93 -20.52 -2.52
N THR A 99 -7.39 -19.33 -2.14
CA THR A 99 -7.06 -18.75 -0.82
C THR A 99 -7.63 -19.54 0.34
N GLU A 100 -8.86 -20.03 0.24
CA GLU A 100 -9.43 -20.91 1.25
C GLU A 100 -8.69 -22.25 1.28
N ALA A 101 -8.38 -22.83 0.13
CA ALA A 101 -7.65 -24.09 0.04
C ALA A 101 -6.25 -24.03 0.68
N GLN A 102 -5.61 -22.85 0.67
CA GLN A 102 -4.32 -22.61 1.34
C GLN A 102 -4.45 -22.29 2.84
N GLY A 103 -5.67 -22.22 3.38
CA GLY A 103 -5.91 -21.79 4.77
C GLY A 103 -5.57 -20.32 5.02
N LYS A 104 -5.57 -19.49 3.96
CA LYS A 104 -5.27 -18.06 4.01
C LYS A 104 -6.53 -17.18 3.97
N SER A 105 -7.71 -17.78 4.07
CA SER A 105 -8.99 -17.08 4.26
C SER A 105 -9.31 -16.87 5.75
N ALA A 106 -10.36 -16.11 6.03
CA ALA A 106 -10.96 -16.02 7.35
C ALA A 106 -12.49 -16.18 7.27
N SER A 107 -13.13 -16.63 8.35
CA SER A 107 -14.60 -16.79 8.43
C SER A 107 -15.20 -16.20 9.72
N SER A 108 -14.46 -15.32 10.38
CA SER A 108 -14.80 -14.82 11.73
C SER A 108 -16.08 -13.96 11.81
N ASP A 109 -16.66 -13.57 10.67
CA ASP A 109 -17.86 -12.72 10.58
C ASP A 109 -18.92 -13.29 9.63
N GLY A 110 -18.93 -14.62 9.46
CA GLY A 110 -19.90 -15.37 8.67
C GLY A 110 -19.30 -15.94 7.38
N PRO A 111 -19.30 -15.20 6.25
CA PRO A 111 -18.75 -15.69 4.99
C PRO A 111 -17.23 -15.92 5.04
N VAL A 112 -16.74 -16.82 4.18
CA VAL A 112 -15.31 -16.99 3.93
C VAL A 112 -14.82 -15.79 3.12
N ARG A 113 -13.89 -15.03 3.70
CA ARG A 113 -13.33 -13.80 3.14
C ARG A 113 -11.85 -13.92 2.85
N PHE A 114 -11.38 -13.11 1.90
CA PHE A 114 -9.96 -12.88 1.70
C PHE A 114 -9.39 -12.21 2.96
N THR A 115 -8.17 -12.57 3.34
CA THR A 115 -7.40 -11.84 4.35
C THR A 115 -6.59 -10.74 3.67
N ALA A 116 -6.34 -9.62 4.35
CA ALA A 116 -5.54 -8.55 3.77
C ALA A 116 -4.04 -8.79 4.07
N PRO A 117 -3.12 -8.63 3.09
CA PRO A 117 -3.41 -8.41 1.66
C PRO A 117 -3.83 -9.71 0.96
N SER A 118 -4.61 -9.61 -0.12
CA SER A 118 -4.83 -10.70 -1.09
C SER A 118 -4.97 -10.07 -2.47
N LEU A 119 -4.45 -10.73 -3.51
CA LEU A 119 -4.50 -10.26 -4.89
C LEU A 119 -5.23 -11.25 -5.80
N ILE A 120 -6.06 -10.72 -6.69
CA ILE A 120 -6.70 -11.47 -7.76
C ILE A 120 -6.20 -10.87 -9.08
N PHE A 121 -5.47 -11.65 -9.86
CA PHE A 121 -4.98 -11.27 -11.18
C PHE A 121 -5.95 -11.78 -12.23
N THR A 122 -6.38 -10.91 -13.15
CA THR A 122 -7.30 -11.28 -14.25
C THR A 122 -6.64 -10.94 -15.58
N ALA A 123 -6.53 -11.93 -16.46
CA ALA A 123 -6.03 -11.75 -17.81
C ALA A 123 -7.11 -11.17 -18.74
N PRO A 124 -6.73 -10.63 -19.92
CA PRO A 124 -7.71 -10.10 -20.90
C PRO A 124 -8.73 -11.13 -21.42
N ASP A 125 -8.45 -12.42 -21.24
CA ASP A 125 -9.34 -13.55 -21.60
C ASP A 125 -10.18 -14.06 -20.41
N ASP A 126 -10.33 -13.24 -19.36
CA ASP A 126 -11.08 -13.50 -18.13
C ASP A 126 -10.55 -14.67 -17.27
N ARG A 127 -9.42 -15.29 -17.62
CA ARG A 127 -8.75 -16.21 -16.69
C ARG A 127 -8.28 -15.44 -15.46
N SER A 128 -8.52 -16.00 -14.28
CA SER A 128 -8.10 -15.41 -13.02
C SER A 128 -7.21 -16.34 -12.22
N LEU A 129 -6.15 -15.80 -11.63
CA LEU A 129 -5.38 -16.47 -10.59
C LEU A 129 -5.38 -15.64 -9.31
N GLU A 130 -5.29 -16.33 -8.19
CA GLU A 130 -5.41 -15.73 -6.86
C GLU A 130 -4.17 -15.98 -6.02
N ALA A 131 -3.74 -14.95 -5.29
CA ALA A 131 -2.69 -15.00 -4.29
C ALA A 131 -3.22 -14.48 -2.95
N GLY A 132 -3.72 -15.39 -2.13
CA GLY A 132 -4.27 -15.08 -0.81
C GLY A 132 -3.23 -14.77 0.25
N GLY A 133 -3.57 -13.85 1.15
CA GLY A 133 -2.71 -13.46 2.27
C GLY A 133 -1.41 -12.80 1.81
N PHE A 134 -0.55 -12.46 2.77
CA PHE A 134 0.81 -12.04 2.44
C PHE A 134 1.54 -13.15 1.68
N GLN A 135 2.18 -12.77 0.58
CA GLN A 135 3.06 -13.60 -0.23
C GLN A 135 4.36 -12.81 -0.53
N PRO A 136 5.48 -13.51 -0.70
CA PRO A 136 6.71 -12.91 -1.23
C PRO A 136 6.54 -12.52 -2.70
N ILE A 137 7.38 -11.62 -3.21
CA ILE A 137 7.33 -11.13 -4.60
C ILE A 137 7.45 -12.30 -5.59
N GLU A 138 8.28 -13.29 -5.29
CA GLU A 138 8.49 -14.48 -6.12
C GLU A 138 7.21 -15.30 -6.31
N ALA A 139 6.33 -15.34 -5.32
CA ALA A 139 5.05 -16.03 -5.45
C ALA A 139 4.09 -15.27 -6.38
N TYR A 140 4.03 -13.94 -6.28
CA TYR A 140 3.26 -13.13 -7.23
C TYR A 140 3.81 -13.23 -8.65
N ASP A 141 5.13 -13.28 -8.79
CA ASP A 141 5.82 -13.45 -10.06
C ASP A 141 5.47 -14.79 -10.73
N VAL A 142 5.51 -15.89 -9.97
CA VAL A 142 5.06 -17.21 -10.46
C VAL A 142 3.60 -17.17 -10.88
N VAL A 143 2.73 -16.49 -10.14
CA VAL A 143 1.31 -16.33 -10.49
C VAL A 143 1.16 -15.60 -11.83
N LEU A 144 1.84 -14.46 -12.02
CA LEU A 144 1.79 -13.70 -13.27
C LEU A 144 2.34 -14.50 -14.46
N ALA A 145 3.48 -15.19 -14.29
CA ALA A 145 4.09 -15.99 -15.35
C ALA A 145 3.23 -17.19 -15.79
N ASN A 146 2.44 -17.76 -14.87
CA ASN A 146 1.47 -18.81 -15.20
C ASN A 146 0.17 -18.26 -15.80
N LEU A 147 -0.21 -17.04 -15.45
CA LEU A 147 -1.39 -16.38 -16.01
C LEU A 147 -1.14 -15.99 -17.48
N ASP A 148 -0.04 -15.30 -17.74
CA ASP A 148 0.35 -14.84 -19.07
C ASP A 148 1.89 -14.86 -19.25
N PRO A 149 2.43 -15.88 -19.96
CA PRO A 149 3.86 -15.99 -20.20
C PRO A 149 4.39 -14.98 -21.23
N ALA A 150 3.52 -14.20 -21.90
CA ALA A 150 3.93 -13.18 -22.87
C ALA A 150 4.24 -11.81 -22.21
N LEU A 151 3.99 -11.66 -20.91
CA LEU A 151 4.29 -10.43 -20.18
C LEU A 151 5.79 -10.10 -20.22
N SER A 152 6.10 -8.83 -20.47
CA SER A 152 7.47 -8.33 -20.46
C SER A 152 7.85 -7.84 -19.08
N ARG A 153 8.93 -8.41 -18.52
CA ARG A 153 9.51 -7.94 -17.25
C ARG A 153 10.39 -6.71 -17.51
N ARG A 154 10.15 -5.63 -16.75
CA ARG A 154 11.07 -4.50 -16.65
C ARG A 154 12.31 -4.88 -15.84
N PRO A 155 13.53 -4.47 -16.23
CA PRO A 155 14.72 -4.65 -15.40
C PRO A 155 14.55 -3.90 -14.07
N ALA A 156 15.23 -4.38 -13.02
CA ALA A 156 15.31 -3.66 -11.76
C ALA A 156 16.03 -2.31 -11.96
N ALA A 157 15.72 -1.34 -11.10
CA ALA A 157 16.39 -0.04 -11.14
C ALA A 157 17.89 -0.18 -10.82
N GLU A 158 18.72 0.59 -11.52
CA GLU A 158 20.19 0.52 -11.36
C GLU A 158 20.68 1.33 -10.16
N SER A 159 19.92 2.33 -9.72
CA SER A 159 20.27 3.20 -8.59
C SER A 159 19.06 3.69 -7.81
N ALA A 160 19.28 4.13 -6.56
CA ALA A 160 18.24 4.81 -5.78
C ALA A 160 17.74 6.10 -6.45
N SER A 161 18.60 6.78 -7.21
CA SER A 161 18.22 7.99 -7.96
C SER A 161 17.19 7.69 -9.05
N ASP A 162 17.37 6.59 -9.80
CA ASP A 162 16.41 6.16 -10.82
C ASP A 162 15.05 5.85 -10.22
N VAL A 163 15.04 5.25 -9.01
CA VAL A 163 13.80 4.98 -8.27
C VAL A 163 13.13 6.29 -7.87
N LEU A 164 13.84 7.19 -7.20
CA LEU A 164 13.26 8.47 -6.74
C LEU A 164 12.80 9.38 -7.88
N GLY A 165 13.45 9.31 -9.04
CA GLY A 165 13.03 10.04 -10.25
C GLY A 165 11.79 9.46 -10.93
N TYR A 166 11.45 8.19 -10.66
CA TYR A 166 10.28 7.52 -11.25
C TYR A 166 9.01 7.75 -10.43
N PHE A 167 9.09 7.75 -9.10
CA PHE A 167 7.93 7.88 -8.21
C PHE A 167 7.68 9.35 -7.85
N SER A 168 6.43 9.79 -7.99
CA SER A 168 5.99 11.13 -7.58
C SER A 168 5.87 11.27 -6.05
N GLN A 169 5.53 10.17 -5.38
CA GLN A 169 5.34 10.09 -3.94
C GLN A 169 6.65 9.73 -3.24
N PRO A 170 6.86 10.21 -2.00
CA PRO A 170 8.02 9.83 -1.23
C PRO A 170 7.98 8.33 -0.87
N LEU A 171 9.15 7.70 -0.89
CA LEU A 171 9.31 6.27 -0.62
C LEU A 171 10.07 6.02 0.67
N THR A 172 9.78 4.90 1.32
CA THR A 172 10.58 4.39 2.44
C THR A 172 11.86 3.73 1.94
N THR A 173 12.89 3.65 2.79
CA THR A 173 14.15 2.96 2.47
C THR A 173 13.91 1.52 1.99
N ALA A 174 12.92 0.83 2.58
CA ALA A 174 12.59 -0.55 2.23
C ALA A 174 11.93 -0.69 0.84
N GLU A 175 11.12 0.29 0.43
CA GLU A 175 10.50 0.30 -0.90
C GLU A 175 11.54 0.55 -2.00
N VAL A 176 12.45 1.52 -1.78
CA VAL A 176 13.58 1.76 -2.69
C VAL A 176 14.41 0.49 -2.86
N ALA A 177 14.77 -0.16 -1.74
CA ALA A 177 15.51 -1.41 -1.77
C ALA A 177 14.78 -2.54 -2.53
N ALA A 178 13.46 -2.63 -2.38
CA ALA A 178 12.65 -3.65 -3.05
C ALA A 178 12.61 -3.45 -4.58
N VAL A 179 12.53 -2.20 -5.05
CA VAL A 179 12.52 -1.87 -6.49
C VAL A 179 13.88 -2.11 -7.15
N MET A 180 14.98 -1.90 -6.41
CA MET A 180 16.34 -2.16 -6.87
C MET A 180 16.72 -3.65 -6.83
N ALA A 181 15.94 -4.48 -6.13
CA ALA A 181 16.28 -5.88 -5.95
C ALA A 181 16.23 -6.65 -7.28
N GLN A 182 17.30 -7.39 -7.56
CA GLN A 182 17.35 -8.27 -8.73
C GLN A 182 16.42 -9.49 -8.53
N PRO A 183 15.89 -10.08 -9.62
CA PRO A 183 15.02 -11.25 -9.51
C PRO A 183 15.66 -12.39 -8.71
N ASN A 184 14.91 -12.95 -7.76
CA ASN A 184 15.35 -14.03 -6.88
C ASN A 184 16.61 -13.72 -6.05
N GLN A 185 16.89 -12.44 -5.81
CA GLN A 185 17.97 -12.00 -4.93
C GLN A 185 17.39 -11.36 -3.66
N PRO A 186 18.09 -11.48 -2.52
CA PRO A 186 17.64 -10.83 -1.29
C PRO A 186 17.65 -9.31 -1.45
N VAL A 187 16.63 -8.66 -0.88
CA VAL A 187 16.55 -7.21 -0.78
C VAL A 187 17.64 -6.69 0.16
N SER A 188 18.46 -5.76 -0.31
CA SER A 188 19.51 -5.11 0.50
C SER A 188 19.10 -3.72 0.95
N ARG A 189 18.49 -3.64 2.13
CA ARG A 189 18.08 -2.35 2.71
C ARG A 189 19.27 -1.45 3.05
N ASP A 190 20.37 -2.03 3.53
CA ASP A 190 21.55 -1.27 3.92
C ASP A 190 22.25 -0.64 2.71
N ALA A 191 22.29 -1.34 1.57
CA ALA A 191 22.83 -0.78 0.33
C ALA A 191 21.98 0.39 -0.18
N ALA A 192 20.65 0.22 -0.22
CA ALA A 192 19.74 1.31 -0.59
C ALA A 192 19.88 2.51 0.35
N LEU A 193 19.97 2.28 1.67
CA LEU A 193 20.17 3.35 2.64
C LEU A 193 21.49 4.10 2.43
N ALA A 194 22.58 3.40 2.09
CA ALA A 194 23.85 4.02 1.78
C ALA A 194 23.74 4.95 0.56
N GLU A 195 23.15 4.48 -0.54
CA GLU A 195 22.92 5.30 -1.74
C GLU A 195 22.02 6.52 -1.45
N LEU A 196 20.94 6.33 -0.70
CA LEU A 196 20.03 7.40 -0.32
C LEU A 196 20.71 8.47 0.54
N ASN A 197 21.59 8.07 1.46
CA ASN A 197 22.40 9.02 2.24
C ASN A 197 23.37 9.81 1.36
N ASP A 198 24.03 9.17 0.39
CA ASP A 198 24.92 9.85 -0.54
C ASP A 198 24.16 10.86 -1.43
N LEU A 199 22.95 10.50 -1.87
CA LEU A 199 22.06 11.41 -2.59
C LEU A 199 21.63 12.61 -1.73
N ALA A 200 21.32 12.39 -0.45
CA ALA A 200 20.97 13.49 0.46
C ALA A 200 22.17 14.40 0.76
N LEU A 201 23.37 13.83 0.96
CA LEU A 201 24.60 14.61 1.17
C LEU A 201 24.97 15.46 -0.05
N SER A 202 24.65 14.98 -1.26
CA SER A 202 24.87 15.71 -2.51
C SER A 202 23.70 16.63 -2.90
N GLY A 203 22.64 16.69 -2.10
CA GLY A 203 21.48 17.56 -2.33
C GLY A 203 20.53 17.10 -3.44
N GLN A 204 20.61 15.82 -3.84
CA GLN A 204 19.76 15.21 -4.88
C GLN A 204 18.52 14.50 -4.33
N ALA A 205 18.49 14.25 -3.02
CA ALA A 205 17.34 13.68 -2.33
C ALA A 205 17.05 14.42 -1.02
N ALA A 206 15.78 14.55 -0.68
CA ALA A 206 15.32 15.03 0.61
C ALA A 206 14.99 13.82 1.49
N ARG A 207 15.42 13.90 2.75
CA ARG A 207 15.14 12.92 3.79
C ARG A 207 14.20 13.51 4.82
N GLU A 208 13.01 12.93 4.95
CA GLU A 208 12.03 13.29 5.96
C GLU A 208 11.95 12.19 7.03
N PRO A 209 12.36 12.45 8.29
CA PRO A 209 12.30 11.44 9.34
C PRO A 209 10.87 10.93 9.59
N LEU A 210 10.70 9.62 9.70
CA LEU A 210 9.40 9.00 9.95
C LEU A 210 9.57 7.70 10.75
N GLY A 211 8.98 7.63 11.95
CA GLY A 211 9.14 6.47 12.83
C GLY A 211 10.62 6.18 13.15
N ASP A 212 11.05 4.96 12.88
CA ASP A 212 12.43 4.48 13.01
C ASP A 212 13.25 4.56 11.70
N ASP A 213 12.71 5.22 10.67
CA ASP A 213 13.32 5.35 9.35
C ASP A 213 13.12 6.76 8.77
N ALA A 214 12.90 6.87 7.45
CA ALA A 214 12.59 8.09 6.74
C ALA A 214 11.80 7.82 5.46
N LEU A 215 11.17 8.89 4.99
CA LEU A 215 10.68 9.06 3.64
C LEU A 215 11.73 9.79 2.79
N TRP A 216 11.82 9.39 1.52
CA TRP A 216 12.81 9.88 0.56
C TRP A 216 12.11 10.36 -0.70
N ARG A 217 12.49 11.54 -1.19
CA ARG A 217 12.03 12.09 -2.47
C ARG A 217 13.17 12.76 -3.21
N ALA A 218 13.10 12.78 -4.54
CA ALA A 218 14.02 13.58 -5.36
C ALA A 218 13.86 15.08 -5.07
N VAL A 219 14.94 15.85 -5.27
CA VAL A 219 15.01 17.32 -5.11
C VAL A 219 15.28 17.99 -6.44
#